data_AF-A0A2K3DCZ5-F1
#
_entry.id   AF-A0A2K3DCZ5-F1
#
_cell.length_a   1.000
_cell.length_b   1.000
_cell.length_c   1.000
_cell.angle_alpha   90.00
_cell.angle_beta   90.00
_cell.angle_gamma   90.00
#
_symmetry.space_group_name_H-M   'P 1'
#
loop_
_entity.id
_entity.type
_entity.pdbx_description
1 polymer ?
#
loop_
_entity_poly.entity_id
_entity_poly.type
_entity_poly.pdbx_seq_one_letter_code
_entity_poly.pdbx_strand_id
1 'polypeptide(L)'
;MAANYTRRADVVNRGLSAYNTRWALQTLPYVFDGPSAGPTARSGSASAGAAASTAHAGEKEAVPEEGEAGTRGRQAQHQQHQSHPHPEPAASRVLFATILFGANDAVLPDAPAKGREKHVPVEEYGRNLREMVSYARAAGVSRVLMITTPPVWAPGRRDFLVQRFGEAAKDWPLDRTLDTVAPYARAAAEAAQELGVPCLDLFNLLQQEPDWGERLLSDGLHFSPAGQARVWELMQGLLVTVWPDIRPEALPLQFPAWDAVDAADPPASFVAGRVIPHKVAAAAAAAGVATGGGAGGGEASGVRKGAGVGADAGRGGSGRQAPGD
;
A
#
# COMPACT_ATOMS: atom_id res chain seq x y z
N MET A 1 7.62 3.44 6.32
CA MET A 1 7.74 2.41 5.26
C MET A 1 9.05 2.53 4.48
N ALA A 2 9.20 3.54 3.59
CA ALA A 2 10.37 3.66 2.72
C ALA A 2 11.71 3.62 3.47
N ALA A 3 11.82 4.37 4.58
CA ALA A 3 13.01 4.37 5.42
C ALA A 3 13.41 2.97 5.94
N ASN A 4 12.44 2.11 6.26
CA ASN A 4 12.69 0.78 6.81
C ASN A 4 13.11 -0.23 5.73
N TYR A 5 12.57 -0.12 4.52
CA TYR A 5 12.92 -0.99 3.38
C TYR A 5 14.17 -0.53 2.62
N THR A 6 14.83 0.54 3.08
CA THR A 6 16.06 1.09 2.50
C THR A 6 17.10 0.00 2.22
N ARG A 7 17.61 -0.04 0.98
CA ARG A 7 18.58 -1.05 0.47
C ARG A 7 18.05 -2.48 0.38
N ARG A 8 16.74 -2.70 0.49
CA ARG A 8 16.13 -4.04 0.44
C ARG A 8 14.99 -4.13 -0.55
N ALA A 9 14.18 -3.08 -0.65
CA ALA A 9 13.14 -2.97 -1.65
C ALA A 9 12.90 -1.49 -2.00
N ASP A 10 12.49 -1.26 -3.25
CA ASP A 10 12.02 0.05 -3.67
C ASP A 10 10.56 0.25 -3.25
N VAL A 11 10.29 1.36 -2.56
CA VAL A 11 8.92 1.75 -2.20
C VAL A 11 8.44 2.78 -3.21
N VAL A 12 7.59 2.34 -4.14
CA VAL A 12 7.05 3.19 -5.20
C VAL A 12 5.69 3.75 -4.77
N ASN A 13 5.67 5.01 -4.37
CA ASN A 13 4.42 5.71 -4.05
C ASN A 13 3.75 6.20 -5.34
N ARG A 14 2.65 5.56 -5.74
CA ARG A 14 1.78 6.02 -6.83
C ARG A 14 0.66 6.90 -6.24
N GLY A 15 1.03 8.09 -5.77
CA GLY A 15 0.09 9.01 -5.15
C GLY A 15 -0.95 9.53 -6.15
N LEU A 16 -2.20 9.05 -6.05
CA LEU A 16 -3.32 9.53 -6.86
C LEU A 16 -4.07 10.63 -6.10
N SER A 17 -3.53 11.84 -6.15
CA SER A 17 -4.07 12.99 -5.41
C SER A 17 -5.50 13.29 -5.81
N ALA A 18 -6.42 13.20 -4.85
CA ALA A 18 -7.85 13.44 -5.01
C ALA A 18 -8.61 12.45 -5.91
N TYR A 19 -8.04 11.28 -6.23
CA TYR A 19 -8.72 10.27 -7.04
C TYR A 19 -9.75 9.50 -6.21
N ASN A 20 -10.86 9.15 -6.85
CA ASN A 20 -11.78 8.10 -6.39
C ASN A 20 -11.46 6.77 -7.08
N THR A 21 -12.18 5.71 -6.71
CA THR A 21 -11.94 4.38 -7.27
C THR A 21 -12.28 4.27 -8.76
N ARG A 22 -13.26 5.02 -9.28
CA ARG A 22 -13.58 5.04 -10.73
C ARG A 22 -12.38 5.47 -11.57
N TRP A 23 -11.73 6.56 -11.17
CA TRP A 23 -10.58 7.09 -11.90
C TRP A 23 -9.35 6.23 -11.68
N ALA A 24 -9.16 5.72 -10.45
CA ALA A 24 -8.04 4.85 -10.13
C ALA A 24 -8.03 3.56 -10.97
N LEU A 25 -9.19 2.95 -11.27
CA LEU A 25 -9.28 1.81 -12.18
C LEU A 25 -8.66 2.10 -13.56
N GLN A 26 -8.84 3.31 -14.08
CA GLN A 26 -8.27 3.71 -15.38
C GLN A 26 -6.73 3.82 -15.34
N THR A 27 -6.15 3.91 -14.15
CA THR A 27 -4.70 4.04 -13.98
C THR A 27 -3.98 2.69 -13.86
N LEU A 28 -4.71 1.58 -13.64
CA LEU A 28 -4.11 0.27 -13.35
C LEU A 28 -3.12 -0.21 -14.42
N PRO A 29 -3.37 -0.06 -15.74
CA PRO A 29 -2.38 -0.43 -16.76
C PRO A 29 -1.05 0.34 -16.62
N TYR A 30 -1.11 1.62 -16.26
CA TYR A 30 0.09 2.44 -16.07
C TYR A 30 0.81 2.14 -14.75
N VAL A 31 0.09 1.60 -13.76
CA VAL A 31 0.64 1.20 -12.47
C VAL A 31 1.37 -0.14 -12.59
N PHE A 32 0.73 -1.13 -13.23
CA PHE A 32 1.20 -2.51 -13.24
C PHE A 32 1.90 -2.93 -14.55
N ASP A 33 1.49 -2.39 -15.69
CA ASP A 33 2.00 -2.81 -17.02
C ASP A 33 2.98 -1.78 -17.65
N GLY A 34 3.03 -0.57 -17.09
CA GLY A 34 3.97 0.49 -17.49
C GLY A 34 3.39 1.51 -18.48
N PRO A 35 4.11 2.62 -18.75
CA PRO A 35 3.59 3.78 -19.48
C PRO A 35 3.22 3.53 -20.95
N SER A 36 3.70 2.43 -21.56
CA SER A 36 3.33 2.04 -22.92
C SER A 36 1.98 1.31 -23.03
N ALA A 37 1.36 0.96 -21.90
CA ALA A 37 0.12 0.18 -21.84
C ALA A 37 -1.16 1.03 -21.83
N GLY A 38 -1.07 2.34 -22.11
CA GLY A 38 -2.24 3.20 -22.27
C GLY A 38 -3.20 2.67 -23.35
N PRO A 39 -4.49 3.07 -23.35
CA PRO A 39 -5.48 2.50 -24.23
C PRO A 39 -5.08 2.76 -25.68
N THR A 40 -4.63 1.71 -26.37
CA THR A 40 -4.64 1.68 -27.82
C THR A 40 -6.11 1.82 -28.21
N ALA A 41 -6.42 2.86 -28.99
CA ALA A 41 -7.76 3.06 -29.51
C ALA A 41 -8.24 1.74 -30.11
N ARG A 42 -9.32 1.17 -29.56
CA ARG A 42 -9.95 -0.02 -30.15
C ARG A 42 -10.33 0.39 -31.57
N SER A 43 -9.58 -0.10 -32.55
CA SER A 43 -9.92 0.05 -33.96
C SER A 43 -11.15 -0.81 -34.22
N GLY A 44 -12.32 -0.27 -33.94
CA GLY A 44 -13.58 -0.81 -34.43
C GLY A 44 -13.58 -0.68 -35.94
N SER A 45 -13.54 -1.80 -36.64
CA SER A 45 -13.86 -1.85 -38.06
C SER A 45 -15.35 -1.48 -38.21
N ALA A 46 -15.62 -0.23 -38.59
CA ALA A 46 -16.90 0.16 -39.14
C ALA A 46 -16.68 0.51 -40.61
N SER A 47 -17.21 -0.36 -41.46
CA SER A 47 -17.29 -0.19 -42.91
C SER A 47 -18.07 1.07 -43.28
N ALA A 48 -17.62 1.69 -44.36
CA ALA A 48 -18.08 2.94 -44.93
C ALA A 48 -19.59 3.03 -45.19
N GLY A 49 -20.12 4.25 -44.99
CA GLY A 49 -21.34 4.76 -45.57
C GLY A 49 -21.16 6.26 -45.80
N ALA A 50 -20.92 6.65 -47.05
CA ALA A 50 -20.67 8.02 -47.48
C ALA A 50 -21.98 8.83 -47.63
N ALA A 51 -21.93 10.11 -47.26
CA ALA A 51 -22.66 11.19 -47.94
C ALA A 51 -22.03 12.55 -47.60
N ALA A 52 -21.78 13.35 -48.64
CA ALA A 52 -21.08 14.63 -48.65
C ALA A 52 -21.98 15.83 -48.31
N SER A 53 -21.39 16.97 -47.95
CA SER A 53 -21.61 18.28 -48.63
C SER A 53 -20.86 19.45 -47.94
N THR A 54 -19.95 20.11 -48.70
CA THR A 54 -19.63 21.57 -48.81
C THR A 54 -19.41 22.44 -47.56
N ALA A 55 -18.56 23.47 -47.49
CA ALA A 55 -17.51 24.14 -48.31
C ALA A 55 -16.88 25.20 -47.34
N HIS A 56 -15.60 25.57 -47.36
CA HIS A 56 -14.96 26.67 -48.13
C HIS A 56 -13.53 26.82 -47.54
N ALA A 57 -12.47 26.74 -48.36
CA ALA A 57 -11.75 27.85 -49.02
C ALA A 57 -10.61 28.43 -48.18
N GLY A 58 -9.39 28.40 -48.74
CA GLY A 58 -8.17 28.98 -48.16
C GLY A 58 -6.90 28.43 -48.78
N GLU A 59 -6.59 28.88 -49.99
CA GLU A 59 -5.37 28.60 -50.77
C GLU A 59 -4.09 29.12 -50.08
N LYS A 60 -2.96 28.43 -50.30
CA LYS A 60 -1.78 28.99 -51.02
C LYS A 60 -0.68 27.92 -51.25
N GLU A 61 -0.25 27.88 -52.52
CA GLU A 61 0.91 27.19 -53.12
C GLU A 61 2.25 27.63 -52.47
N ALA A 62 3.41 26.94 -52.56
CA ALA A 62 4.05 26.35 -53.75
C ALA A 62 5.16 25.30 -53.43
N VAL A 63 5.15 24.22 -54.21
CA VAL A 63 6.17 23.51 -55.06
C VAL A 63 7.70 23.60 -54.75
N PRO A 64 8.50 22.53 -55.04
CA PRO A 64 9.75 22.15 -54.37
C PRO A 64 11.02 22.37 -55.21
N GLU A 65 12.19 22.01 -54.65
CA GLU A 65 13.39 21.77 -55.46
C GLU A 65 14.21 20.57 -54.95
N GLU A 66 14.60 19.73 -55.90
CA GLU A 66 15.45 18.54 -55.78
C GLU A 66 16.94 18.92 -55.76
N GLY A 67 17.78 18.04 -55.23
CA GLY A 67 19.24 18.16 -55.33
C GLY A 67 19.95 16.88 -54.91
N GLU A 68 20.29 16.07 -55.91
CA GLU A 68 21.00 14.79 -55.80
C GLU A 68 22.49 14.88 -55.38
N ALA A 69 22.99 13.72 -54.93
CA ALA A 69 24.32 13.15 -55.13
C ALA A 69 25.51 13.60 -54.26
N GLY A 70 26.07 12.63 -53.52
CA GLY A 70 27.37 12.71 -52.88
C GLY A 70 27.78 11.43 -52.16
N THR A 71 28.22 10.41 -52.91
CA THR A 71 28.74 9.13 -52.38
C THR A 71 30.14 9.23 -51.76
N ARG A 72 30.38 8.43 -50.71
CA ARG A 72 31.61 7.69 -50.29
C ARG A 72 32.15 8.05 -48.91
N GLY A 73 32.19 7.04 -48.04
CA GLY A 73 33.02 7.02 -46.83
C GLY A 73 32.62 5.91 -45.87
N ARG A 74 33.07 4.66 -46.15
CA ARG A 74 32.86 3.51 -45.26
C ARG A 74 33.68 3.68 -43.98
N GLN A 75 33.02 3.60 -42.83
CA GLN A 75 33.58 2.96 -41.64
C GLN A 75 32.45 2.19 -40.94
N ALA A 76 32.43 0.87 -41.17
CA ALA A 76 31.58 -0.05 -40.44
C ALA A 76 32.19 -0.28 -39.06
N GLN A 77 31.66 0.39 -38.03
CA GLN A 77 31.88 -0.06 -36.65
C GLN A 77 30.94 -1.22 -36.38
N HIS A 78 31.55 -2.40 -36.29
CA HIS A 78 30.94 -3.65 -35.91
C HIS A 78 30.56 -3.56 -34.41
N GLN A 79 29.37 -3.06 -34.09
CA GLN A 79 28.80 -3.21 -32.75
C GLN A 79 28.36 -4.67 -32.59
N GLN A 80 29.19 -5.45 -31.91
CA GLN A 80 28.80 -6.75 -31.39
C GLN A 80 27.61 -6.55 -30.45
N HIS A 81 26.40 -6.86 -30.91
CA HIS A 81 25.25 -7.05 -30.06
C HIS A 81 25.53 -8.27 -29.18
N GLN A 82 26.02 -8.03 -27.96
CA GLN A 82 25.99 -9.05 -26.92
C GLN A 82 24.53 -9.28 -26.56
N SER A 83 23.94 -10.34 -27.10
CA SER A 83 22.63 -10.84 -26.69
C SER A 83 22.71 -11.23 -25.21
N HIS A 84 22.23 -10.36 -24.33
CA HIS A 84 22.00 -10.71 -22.94
C HIS A 84 20.92 -11.79 -22.89
N PRO A 85 21.12 -12.86 -22.10
CA PRO A 85 20.11 -13.91 -21.97
C PRO A 85 18.81 -13.28 -21.48
N HIS A 86 17.71 -13.60 -22.16
CA HIS A 86 16.38 -13.22 -21.72
C HIS A 86 16.15 -13.73 -20.30
N PRO A 87 15.73 -12.89 -19.34
CA PRO A 87 15.36 -13.38 -18.04
C PRO A 87 14.16 -14.32 -18.17
N GLU A 88 14.25 -15.47 -17.50
CA GLU A 88 13.13 -16.33 -17.10
C GLU A 88 11.89 -15.48 -16.71
N PRO A 89 10.65 -16.00 -16.88
CA PRO A 89 9.43 -15.25 -16.57
C PRO A 89 9.55 -14.69 -15.15
N ALA A 90 9.66 -13.36 -15.06
CA ALA A 90 10.14 -12.70 -13.87
C ALA A 90 9.24 -13.05 -12.69
N ALA A 91 9.80 -13.73 -11.68
CA ALA A 91 9.21 -13.78 -10.35
C ALA A 91 8.77 -12.35 -9.99
N SER A 92 7.51 -12.18 -9.55
CA SER A 92 6.91 -10.87 -9.27
C SER A 92 7.93 -9.93 -8.61
N ARG A 93 8.34 -8.88 -9.34
CA ARG A 93 9.20 -7.82 -8.80
C ARG A 93 8.52 -7.03 -7.68
N VAL A 94 7.20 -7.17 -7.55
CA VAL A 94 6.41 -6.53 -6.52
C VAL A 94 6.39 -7.42 -5.28
N LEU A 95 7.00 -6.93 -4.20
CA LEU A 95 7.02 -7.62 -2.91
C LEU A 95 5.62 -7.73 -2.30
N PHE A 96 4.88 -6.62 -2.31
CA PHE A 96 3.45 -6.53 -2.03
C PHE A 96 2.91 -5.17 -2.51
N ALA A 97 1.60 -5.05 -2.66
CA ALA A 97 0.90 -3.80 -2.96
C ALA A 97 -0.10 -3.47 -1.85
N THR A 98 -0.35 -2.19 -1.62
CA THR A 98 -1.43 -1.71 -0.76
C THR A 98 -2.53 -1.07 -1.60
N ILE A 99 -3.79 -1.28 -1.20
CA ILE A 99 -4.94 -0.57 -1.76
C ILE A 99 -5.58 0.22 -0.62
N LEU A 100 -5.55 1.56 -0.75
CA LEU A 100 -6.09 2.50 0.23
C LEU A 100 -6.88 3.59 -0.52
N PHE A 101 -8.20 3.38 -0.64
CA PHE A 101 -9.14 4.30 -1.27
C PHE A 101 -10.37 4.53 -0.38
N GLY A 102 -11.30 5.35 -0.86
CA GLY A 102 -12.61 5.56 -0.23
C GLY A 102 -12.79 6.95 0.37
N ALA A 103 -11.72 7.64 0.74
CA ALA A 103 -11.81 8.98 1.33
C ALA A 103 -12.43 10.01 0.35
N ASN A 104 -12.18 9.87 -0.95
CA ASN A 104 -12.79 10.73 -1.98
C ASN A 104 -14.12 10.17 -2.48
N ASP A 105 -14.23 8.85 -2.59
CA ASP A 105 -15.46 8.14 -2.93
C ASP A 105 -16.61 8.51 -1.99
N ALA A 106 -16.29 8.69 -0.70
CA ALA A 106 -17.23 9.02 0.36
C ALA A 106 -17.64 10.50 0.43
N VAL A 107 -17.20 11.35 -0.51
CA VAL A 107 -17.74 12.72 -0.62
C VAL A 107 -19.25 12.64 -0.81
N LEU A 108 -19.99 13.43 -0.04
CA LEU A 108 -21.44 13.45 -0.09
C LEU A 108 -21.95 14.08 -1.42
N PRO A 109 -23.05 13.56 -2.01
CA PRO A 109 -23.62 14.11 -3.23
C PRO A 109 -24.06 15.58 -3.12
N ASP A 110 -24.44 16.03 -1.92
CA ASP A 110 -24.89 17.39 -1.62
C ASP A 110 -23.76 18.35 -1.19
N ALA A 111 -22.52 17.87 -1.08
CA ALA A 111 -21.32 18.66 -0.79
C ALA A 111 -21.17 19.87 -1.74
N PRO A 112 -20.35 20.91 -1.46
CA PRO A 112 -20.17 22.03 -2.39
C PRO A 112 -19.81 21.57 -3.82
N ALA A 113 -20.29 22.29 -4.85
CA ALA A 113 -20.22 21.87 -6.27
C ALA A 113 -18.81 21.41 -6.71
N LYS A 114 -17.77 22.01 -6.14
CA LYS A 114 -16.37 21.61 -6.34
C LYS A 114 -16.03 20.43 -5.42
N GLY A 115 -16.03 19.21 -5.95
CA GLY A 115 -15.69 17.98 -5.23
C GLY A 115 -16.75 16.89 -5.33
N ARG A 116 -17.99 17.23 -5.72
CA ARG A 116 -19.09 16.25 -5.91
C ARG A 116 -18.75 15.16 -6.91
N GLU A 117 -17.94 15.48 -7.91
CA GLU A 117 -17.49 14.55 -8.95
C GLU A 117 -16.67 13.37 -8.40
N LYS A 118 -16.20 13.48 -7.16
CA LYS A 118 -15.45 12.42 -6.47
C LYS A 118 -16.36 11.33 -5.91
N HIS A 119 -17.64 11.61 -5.69
CA HIS A 119 -18.57 10.66 -5.08
C HIS A 119 -18.69 9.37 -5.90
N VAL A 120 -18.58 8.22 -5.23
CA VAL A 120 -18.84 6.89 -5.80
C VAL A 120 -19.75 6.14 -4.84
N PRO A 121 -20.93 5.63 -5.24
CA PRO A 121 -21.81 4.86 -4.36
C PRO A 121 -21.09 3.68 -3.70
N VAL A 122 -21.43 3.36 -2.45
CA VAL A 122 -20.73 2.36 -1.62
C VAL A 122 -20.65 1.00 -2.31
N GLU A 123 -21.74 0.56 -2.96
CA GLU A 123 -21.80 -0.70 -3.68
C GLU A 123 -20.86 -0.70 -4.88
N GLU A 124 -20.75 0.43 -5.59
CA GLU A 124 -19.82 0.57 -6.71
C GLU A 124 -18.37 0.63 -6.22
N TYR A 125 -18.10 1.40 -5.16
CA TYR A 125 -16.79 1.45 -4.51
C TYR A 125 -16.30 0.04 -4.12
N GLY A 126 -17.17 -0.77 -3.49
CA GLY A 126 -16.84 -2.15 -3.15
C GLY A 126 -16.53 -3.02 -4.37
N ARG A 127 -17.27 -2.86 -5.49
CA ARG A 127 -16.95 -3.56 -6.75
C ARG A 127 -15.61 -3.11 -7.31
N ASN A 128 -15.34 -1.81 -7.33
CA ASN A 128 -14.10 -1.25 -7.86
C ASN A 128 -12.88 -1.78 -7.08
N LEU A 129 -12.96 -1.88 -5.75
CA LEU A 129 -11.89 -2.48 -4.94
C LEU A 129 -11.62 -3.94 -5.32
N ARG A 130 -12.67 -4.73 -5.58
CA ARG A 130 -12.52 -6.13 -5.99
C ARG A 130 -11.84 -6.25 -7.34
N GLU A 131 -12.18 -5.36 -8.26
CA GLU A 131 -11.54 -5.28 -9.58
C GLU A 131 -10.07 -4.89 -9.47
N MET A 132 -9.72 -3.91 -8.61
CA MET A 132 -8.33 -3.53 -8.37
C MET A 132 -7.47 -4.69 -7.84
N VAL A 133 -7.98 -5.44 -6.86
CA VAL A 133 -7.26 -6.63 -6.33
C VAL A 133 -7.12 -7.70 -7.41
N SER A 134 -8.18 -7.94 -8.17
CA SER A 134 -8.18 -8.94 -9.26
C SER A 134 -7.16 -8.57 -10.34
N TYR A 135 -7.10 -7.29 -10.71
CA TYR A 135 -6.11 -6.78 -11.65
C TYR A 135 -4.69 -6.95 -11.13
N ALA A 136 -4.42 -6.53 -9.89
CA ALA A 136 -3.10 -6.66 -9.29
C ALA A 136 -2.62 -8.12 -9.29
N ARG A 137 -3.50 -9.07 -8.95
CA ARG A 137 -3.21 -10.51 -9.00
C ARG A 137 -2.93 -10.98 -10.44
N ALA A 138 -3.75 -10.56 -11.41
CA ALA A 138 -3.54 -10.89 -12.82
C ALA A 138 -2.22 -10.33 -13.37
N ALA A 139 -1.78 -9.17 -12.87
CA ALA A 139 -0.48 -8.57 -13.18
C ALA A 139 0.69 -9.20 -12.40
N GLY A 140 0.45 -10.31 -11.68
CA GLY A 140 1.48 -11.09 -10.98
C GLY A 140 1.74 -10.68 -9.54
N VAL A 141 1.01 -9.71 -8.97
CA VAL A 141 1.18 -9.31 -7.57
C VAL A 141 0.57 -10.38 -6.64
N SER A 142 1.43 -11.17 -6.01
CA SER A 142 1.02 -12.27 -5.14
C SER A 142 0.51 -11.81 -3.77
N ARG A 143 0.91 -10.62 -3.31
CA ARG A 143 0.57 -10.07 -2.00
C ARG A 143 -0.10 -8.71 -2.14
N VAL A 144 -1.37 -8.63 -1.76
CA VAL A 144 -2.14 -7.39 -1.73
C VAL A 144 -2.68 -7.19 -0.32
N LEU A 145 -2.46 -6.01 0.25
CA LEU A 145 -2.97 -5.58 1.55
C LEU A 145 -4.08 -4.56 1.31
N MET A 146 -5.31 -4.88 1.72
CA MET A 146 -6.38 -3.91 1.77
C MET A 146 -6.21 -3.03 3.01
N ILE A 147 -6.47 -1.74 2.87
CA ILE A 147 -6.49 -0.80 4.00
C ILE A 147 -7.83 -0.08 3.96
N THR A 148 -8.60 -0.13 5.05
CA THR A 148 -9.92 0.52 5.09
C THR A 148 -9.80 2.03 4.97
N THR A 149 -10.86 2.66 4.46
CA THR A 149 -10.96 4.12 4.41
C THR A 149 -10.73 4.70 5.81
N PRO A 150 -9.80 5.65 6.00
CA PRO A 150 -9.52 6.24 7.31
C PRO A 150 -10.75 7.00 7.86
N PRO A 151 -10.85 7.17 9.19
CA PRO A 151 -11.92 7.96 9.78
C PRO A 151 -11.75 9.45 9.44
N VAL A 152 -12.86 10.18 9.40
CA VAL A 152 -12.89 11.64 9.19
C VAL A 152 -13.22 12.33 10.50
N TRP A 153 -12.47 13.37 10.84
CA TRP A 153 -12.70 14.18 12.02
C TRP A 153 -13.38 15.51 11.65
N ALA A 154 -14.66 15.63 12.02
CA ALA A 154 -15.51 16.73 11.60
C ALA A 154 -15.01 18.14 12.01
N PRO A 155 -14.49 18.39 13.23
CA PRO A 155 -13.95 19.70 13.61
C PRO A 155 -12.81 20.15 12.70
N GLY A 156 -11.76 19.33 12.55
CA GLY A 156 -10.64 19.67 11.64
C GLY A 156 -11.08 19.83 10.19
N ARG A 157 -12.08 19.06 9.74
CA ARG A 157 -12.66 19.21 8.39
C ARG A 157 -13.38 20.54 8.23
N ARG A 158 -14.13 20.97 9.24
CA ARG A 158 -14.78 22.29 9.28
C ARG A 158 -13.75 23.40 9.19
N ASP A 159 -12.71 23.34 10.01
CA ASP A 159 -11.64 24.34 10.05
C ASP A 159 -10.95 24.46 8.69
N PHE A 160 -10.69 23.32 8.04
CA PHE A 160 -10.16 23.30 6.68
C PHE A 160 -11.07 24.00 5.67
N LEU A 161 -12.39 23.76 5.72
CA LEU A 161 -13.33 24.40 4.80
C LEU A 161 -13.35 25.92 5.02
N VAL A 162 -13.37 26.38 6.27
CA VAL A 162 -13.32 27.81 6.59
C VAL A 162 -11.99 28.43 6.15
N GLN A 163 -10.86 27.78 6.42
CA GLN A 163 -9.54 28.25 5.97
C GLN A 163 -9.44 28.36 4.45
N ARG A 164 -10.06 27.41 3.72
CA ARG A 164 -9.96 27.33 2.26
C ARG A 164 -10.94 28.23 1.53
N PHE A 165 -12.14 28.43 2.07
CA PHE A 165 -13.26 29.08 1.39
C PHE A 165 -13.81 30.31 2.13
N GLY A 166 -13.24 30.68 3.28
CA GLY A 166 -13.61 31.83 4.09
C GLY A 166 -14.78 31.58 5.04
N GLU A 167 -15.18 32.61 5.79
CA GLU A 167 -16.20 32.54 6.85
C GLU A 167 -17.55 31.99 6.35
N ALA A 168 -17.89 32.23 5.08
CA ALA A 168 -19.12 31.72 4.47
C ALA A 168 -19.22 30.18 4.49
N ALA A 169 -18.09 29.47 4.57
CA ALA A 169 -18.05 28.00 4.61
C ALA A 169 -18.28 27.41 6.01
N LYS A 170 -18.40 28.23 7.04
CA LYS A 170 -18.65 27.80 8.42
C LYS A 170 -19.97 27.02 8.56
N ASP A 171 -20.99 27.46 7.82
CA ASP A 171 -22.33 26.89 7.86
C ASP A 171 -22.61 25.94 6.69
N TRP A 172 -21.65 25.70 5.80
CA TRP A 172 -21.81 24.74 4.71
C TRP A 172 -21.98 23.31 5.26
N PRO A 173 -22.71 22.41 4.59
CA PRO A 173 -22.63 21.00 4.92
C PRO A 173 -21.18 20.51 4.80
N LEU A 174 -20.75 19.64 5.70
CA LEU A 174 -19.46 18.97 5.55
C LEU A 174 -19.49 18.09 4.32
N ASP A 175 -18.38 18.01 3.59
CA ASP A 175 -18.28 17.15 2.41
C ASP A 175 -18.20 15.67 2.79
N ARG A 176 -17.74 15.35 4.01
CA ARG A 176 -17.68 14.02 4.64
C ARG A 176 -17.84 14.14 6.15
N THR A 177 -18.36 13.09 6.77
CA THR A 177 -18.37 12.91 8.23
C THR A 177 -17.89 11.50 8.59
N LEU A 178 -17.67 11.24 9.87
CA LEU A 178 -17.32 9.90 10.36
C LEU A 178 -18.39 8.86 9.95
N ASP A 179 -19.67 9.21 10.07
CA ASP A 179 -20.79 8.32 9.74
C ASP A 179 -20.87 8.04 8.25
N THR A 180 -20.56 9.02 7.40
CA THR A 180 -20.68 8.87 5.94
C THR A 180 -19.53 8.07 5.35
N VAL A 181 -18.35 8.05 5.99
CA VAL A 181 -17.22 7.22 5.57
C VAL A 181 -17.28 5.79 6.13
N ALA A 182 -18.00 5.54 7.22
CA ALA A 182 -18.08 4.22 7.85
C ALA A 182 -18.60 3.10 6.90
N PRO A 183 -19.62 3.32 6.03
CA PRO A 183 -20.01 2.33 5.01
C PRO A 183 -18.88 1.96 4.04
N TYR A 184 -18.01 2.91 3.67
CA TYR A 184 -16.87 2.65 2.78
C TYR A 184 -15.79 1.83 3.48
N ALA A 185 -15.52 2.11 4.76
CA ALA A 185 -14.63 1.30 5.56
C ALA A 185 -15.12 -0.17 5.65
N ARG A 186 -16.41 -0.37 5.91
CA ARG A 186 -17.04 -1.72 5.91
C ARG A 186 -16.93 -2.40 4.55
N ALA A 187 -17.30 -1.72 3.47
CA ALA A 187 -17.23 -2.28 2.12
C ALA A 187 -15.80 -2.69 1.71
N ALA A 188 -14.78 -1.96 2.17
CA ALA A 188 -13.38 -2.34 1.96
C ALA A 188 -12.99 -3.60 2.75
N ALA A 189 -13.41 -3.70 4.01
CA ALA A 189 -13.16 -4.88 4.84
C ALA A 189 -13.87 -6.13 4.29
N GLU A 190 -15.13 -5.98 3.87
CA GLU A 190 -15.91 -7.05 3.23
C GLU A 190 -15.25 -7.53 1.93
N ALA A 191 -14.83 -6.59 1.06
CA ALA A 191 -14.10 -6.93 -0.16
C ALA A 191 -12.79 -7.68 0.15
N ALA A 192 -12.06 -7.28 1.18
CA ALA A 192 -10.84 -7.95 1.59
C ALA A 192 -11.10 -9.39 2.06
N GLN A 193 -12.12 -9.57 2.90
CA GLN A 193 -12.55 -10.86 3.39
C GLN A 193 -12.95 -11.80 2.25
N GLU A 194 -13.79 -11.34 1.33
CA GLU A 194 -14.24 -12.13 0.17
C GLU A 194 -13.09 -12.59 -0.72
N LEU A 195 -12.08 -11.74 -0.88
CA LEU A 195 -10.92 -12.03 -1.73
C LEU A 195 -9.80 -12.79 -1.02
N GLY A 196 -9.94 -13.02 0.29
CA GLY A 196 -8.92 -13.66 1.12
C GLY A 196 -7.61 -12.87 1.17
N VAL A 197 -7.67 -11.54 1.16
CA VAL A 197 -6.49 -10.67 1.35
C VAL A 197 -6.46 -10.11 2.77
N PRO A 198 -5.27 -9.89 3.37
CA PRO A 198 -5.18 -9.18 4.64
C PRO A 198 -5.82 -7.79 4.57
N CYS A 199 -6.44 -7.36 5.67
CA CYS A 199 -7.06 -6.05 5.79
C CYS A 199 -6.53 -5.33 7.03
N LEU A 200 -6.03 -4.10 6.85
CA LEU A 200 -5.72 -3.19 7.95
C LEU A 200 -6.90 -2.26 8.18
N ASP A 201 -7.61 -2.45 9.30
CA ASP A 201 -8.80 -1.66 9.63
C ASP A 201 -8.44 -0.30 10.26
N LEU A 202 -7.90 0.60 9.45
CA LEU A 202 -7.53 1.94 9.89
C LEU A 202 -8.71 2.75 10.41
N PHE A 203 -9.92 2.54 9.86
CA PHE A 203 -11.13 3.21 10.34
C PHE A 203 -11.27 3.03 11.86
N ASN A 204 -11.29 1.80 12.35
CA ASN A 204 -11.47 1.54 13.77
C ASN A 204 -10.18 1.71 14.59
N LEU A 205 -9.02 1.30 14.06
CA LEU A 205 -7.77 1.33 14.82
C LEU A 205 -7.31 2.74 15.17
N LEU A 206 -7.49 3.72 14.27
CA LEU A 206 -7.10 5.09 14.58
C LEU A 206 -8.03 5.72 15.62
N GLN A 207 -9.31 5.37 15.65
CA GLN A 207 -10.27 5.91 16.63
C GLN A 207 -10.01 5.45 18.08
N GLN A 208 -9.22 4.39 18.26
CA GLN A 208 -8.82 3.90 19.60
C GLN A 208 -7.68 4.72 20.21
N GLU A 209 -7.07 5.60 19.43
CA GLU A 209 -5.96 6.43 19.88
C GLU A 209 -6.45 7.68 20.62
N PRO A 210 -5.75 8.11 21.69
CA PRO A 210 -6.00 9.40 22.32
C PRO A 210 -5.85 10.54 21.31
N ASP A 211 -6.83 11.43 21.34
CA ASP A 211 -6.91 12.64 20.51
C ASP A 211 -6.71 12.37 19.02
N TRP A 212 -7.16 11.20 18.54
CA TRP A 212 -6.87 10.73 17.18
C TRP A 212 -7.20 11.76 16.10
N GLY A 213 -8.31 12.48 16.25
CA GLY A 213 -8.79 13.44 15.27
C GLY A 213 -7.84 14.63 15.11
N GLU A 214 -7.38 15.20 16.22
CA GLU A 214 -6.48 16.35 16.25
C GLU A 214 -5.02 15.94 16.02
N ARG A 215 -4.59 14.83 16.62
CA ARG A 215 -3.21 14.38 16.62
C ARG A 215 -2.82 13.67 15.33
N LEU A 216 -3.69 12.80 14.81
CA LEU A 216 -3.36 11.92 13.67
C LEU A 216 -3.80 12.49 12.33
N LEU A 217 -4.68 13.51 12.30
CA LEU A 217 -5.14 14.17 11.08
C LEU A 217 -4.73 15.65 11.09
N SER A 218 -4.33 16.18 9.94
CA SER A 218 -3.90 17.59 9.82
C SER A 218 -5.05 18.55 9.51
N ASP A 219 -6.08 18.08 8.80
CA ASP A 219 -7.21 18.86 8.31
C ASP A 219 -8.55 18.12 8.47
N GLY A 220 -8.59 17.19 9.43
CA GLY A 220 -9.68 16.25 9.63
C GLY A 220 -9.81 15.15 8.58
N LEU A 221 -8.88 15.07 7.61
CA LEU A 221 -8.90 14.08 6.54
C LEU A 221 -7.52 13.47 6.24
N HIS A 222 -6.51 14.32 5.96
CA HIS A 222 -5.16 13.88 5.65
C HIS A 222 -4.38 13.56 6.92
N PHE A 223 -3.50 12.57 6.86
CA PHE A 223 -2.67 12.20 8.00
C PHE A 223 -1.64 13.31 8.32
N SER A 224 -1.53 13.64 9.61
CA SER A 224 -0.40 14.39 10.14
C SER A 224 0.88 13.52 10.09
N PRO A 225 2.08 14.06 10.35
CA PRO A 225 3.29 13.24 10.50
C PRO A 225 3.13 12.13 11.55
N ALA A 226 2.45 12.42 12.67
CA ALA A 226 2.14 11.42 13.70
C ALA A 226 1.13 10.37 13.18
N GLY A 227 0.14 10.79 12.39
CA GLY A 227 -0.78 9.89 11.69
C GLY A 227 -0.06 8.92 10.76
N GLN A 228 0.83 9.43 9.90
CA GLN A 228 1.62 8.61 8.99
C GLN A 228 2.51 7.60 9.74
N ALA A 229 3.14 8.03 10.83
CA ALA A 229 3.94 7.15 11.69
C ALA A 229 3.08 6.04 12.31
N ARG A 230 1.90 6.40 12.84
CA ARG A 230 0.99 5.43 13.47
C ARG A 230 0.45 4.40 12.48
N VAL A 231 0.05 4.85 11.28
CA VAL A 231 -0.36 3.94 10.19
C VAL A 231 0.75 2.94 9.85
N TRP A 232 2.00 3.42 9.78
CA TRP A 232 3.15 2.55 9.52
C TRP A 232 3.41 1.54 10.64
N GLU A 233 3.26 1.92 11.91
CA GLU A 233 3.36 1.00 13.05
C GLU A 233 2.30 -0.11 13.00
N LEU A 234 1.03 0.27 12.78
CA LEU A 234 -0.08 -0.67 12.68
C LEU A 234 0.12 -1.65 11.51
N MET A 235 0.55 -1.11 10.36
CA MET A 235 0.87 -1.90 9.18
C MET A 235 2.02 -2.87 9.44
N GLN A 236 3.11 -2.44 10.09
CA GLN A 236 4.21 -3.34 10.47
C GLN A 236 3.74 -4.48 11.37
N GLY A 237 2.92 -4.18 12.38
CA GLY A 237 2.34 -5.18 13.27
C GLY A 237 1.58 -6.25 12.50
N LEU A 238 0.74 -5.84 11.53
CA LEU A 238 0.02 -6.76 10.66
C LEU A 238 0.96 -7.57 9.76
N LEU A 239 1.93 -6.92 9.12
CA LEU A 239 2.88 -7.56 8.21
C LEU A 239 3.71 -8.66 8.88
N VAL A 240 4.11 -8.45 10.15
CA VAL A 240 4.82 -9.46 10.94
C VAL A 240 4.01 -10.75 11.06
N THR A 241 2.68 -10.64 11.17
CA THR A 241 1.78 -11.79 11.30
C THR A 241 1.47 -12.43 9.96
N VAL A 242 1.17 -11.64 8.93
CA VAL A 242 0.65 -12.20 7.66
C VAL A 242 1.76 -12.60 6.69
N TRP A 243 2.88 -11.86 6.65
CA TRP A 243 4.00 -12.08 5.73
C TRP A 243 5.35 -11.86 6.45
N PRO A 244 5.74 -12.74 7.39
CA PRO A 244 6.96 -12.57 8.17
C PRO A 244 8.25 -12.61 7.33
N ASP A 245 8.20 -13.18 6.13
CA ASP A 245 9.31 -13.32 5.19
C ASP A 245 9.63 -12.02 4.44
N ILE A 246 8.69 -11.06 4.39
CA ILE A 246 8.90 -9.78 3.69
C ILE A 246 9.29 -8.64 4.62
N ARG A 247 9.45 -8.91 5.92
CA ARG A 247 9.92 -7.91 6.89
C ARG A 247 11.27 -7.36 6.43
N PRO A 248 11.57 -6.07 6.63
CA PRO A 248 12.84 -5.50 6.24
C PRO A 248 14.04 -6.34 6.72
N GLU A 249 14.02 -6.82 7.96
CA GLU A 249 15.12 -7.59 8.53
C GLU A 249 15.28 -8.98 7.90
N ALA A 250 14.20 -9.54 7.34
CA ALA A 250 14.17 -10.85 6.69
C ALA A 250 14.60 -10.80 5.21
N LEU A 251 14.52 -9.63 4.57
CA LEU A 251 14.90 -9.46 3.17
C LEU A 251 16.41 -9.38 2.99
N PRO A 252 16.97 -9.92 1.89
CA PRO A 252 18.37 -9.68 1.55
C PRO A 252 18.62 -8.20 1.22
N LEU A 253 19.88 -7.78 1.32
CA LEU A 253 20.28 -6.49 0.77
C LEU A 253 20.24 -6.54 -0.77
N GLN A 254 19.82 -5.44 -1.39
CA GLN A 254 19.77 -5.27 -2.85
C GLN A 254 21.16 -5.34 -3.47
N PHE A 255 22.18 -4.86 -2.74
CA PHE A 255 23.58 -4.85 -3.15
C PHE A 255 24.47 -5.37 -2.01
N PRO A 256 25.66 -5.91 -2.32
CA PRO A 256 26.65 -6.28 -1.32
C PRO A 256 27.01 -5.10 -0.40
N ALA A 257 27.42 -5.44 0.83
CA ALA A 257 28.15 -4.51 1.67
C ALA A 257 29.50 -4.16 1.03
N TRP A 258 30.06 -3.00 1.36
CA TRP A 258 31.27 -2.48 0.72
C TRP A 258 32.48 -3.43 0.83
N ASP A 259 32.56 -4.21 1.91
CA ASP A 259 33.63 -5.18 2.19
C ASP A 259 33.47 -6.51 1.45
N ALA A 260 32.31 -6.73 0.83
CA ALA A 260 32.02 -7.88 -0.02
C ALA A 260 32.15 -7.57 -1.52
N VAL A 261 32.52 -6.33 -1.88
CA VAL A 261 32.81 -5.93 -3.26
C VAL A 261 34.25 -6.31 -3.60
N ASP A 262 34.43 -7.13 -4.63
CA ASP A 262 35.72 -7.38 -5.25
C ASP A 262 36.23 -6.08 -5.91
N ALA A 263 37.27 -5.49 -5.33
CA ALA A 263 37.85 -4.25 -5.84
C ALA A 263 38.59 -4.44 -7.17
N ALA A 264 39.01 -5.67 -7.50
CA ALA A 264 39.65 -5.99 -8.77
C ALA A 264 38.64 -6.27 -9.89
N ASP A 265 37.44 -6.76 -9.54
CA ASP A 265 36.32 -6.96 -10.47
C ASP A 265 34.96 -6.59 -9.83
N PRO A 266 34.64 -5.28 -9.69
CA PRO A 266 33.39 -4.86 -9.09
C PRO A 266 32.14 -5.42 -9.78
N PRO A 267 32.03 -5.46 -11.13
CA PRO A 267 30.88 -6.08 -11.82
C PRO A 267 30.59 -7.52 -11.38
N ALA A 268 31.61 -8.35 -11.12
CA ALA A 268 31.43 -9.72 -10.64
C ALA A 268 30.78 -9.81 -9.24
N SER A 269 30.78 -8.71 -8.48
CA SER A 269 30.16 -8.62 -7.15
C SER A 269 28.65 -8.36 -7.19
N PHE A 270 28.11 -7.93 -8.34
CA PHE A 270 26.71 -7.49 -8.48
C PHE A 270 25.82 -8.49 -9.24
N VAL A 271 26.27 -9.74 -9.44
CA VAL A 271 25.51 -10.75 -10.22
C VAL A 271 24.19 -11.09 -9.53
N ALA A 272 23.08 -10.87 -10.25
CA ALA A 272 21.72 -11.12 -9.79
C ALA A 272 21.53 -12.59 -9.36
N GLY A 273 20.86 -12.80 -8.22
CA GLY A 273 20.52 -14.14 -7.72
C GLY A 273 21.46 -14.70 -6.64
N ARG A 274 22.58 -14.04 -6.32
CA ARG A 274 23.28 -14.32 -5.05
C ARG A 274 22.46 -13.72 -3.91
N VAL A 275 21.80 -14.57 -3.13
CA VAL A 275 21.35 -14.19 -1.79
C VAL A 275 22.63 -13.87 -1.01
N ILE A 276 22.83 -12.59 -0.70
CA ILE A 276 23.91 -12.17 0.19
C ILE A 276 23.36 -12.34 1.60
N PRO A 277 23.73 -13.41 2.33
CA PRO A 277 23.23 -13.60 3.67
C PRO A 277 23.64 -12.40 4.52
N HIS A 278 22.68 -11.89 5.29
CA HIS A 278 22.99 -10.91 6.32
C HIS A 278 23.98 -11.56 7.28
N LYS A 279 25.25 -11.11 7.31
CA LYS A 279 26.12 -11.40 8.45
C LYS A 279 25.43 -10.78 9.66
N VAL A 280 24.74 -11.58 10.46
CA VAL A 280 24.30 -11.15 11.80
C VAL A 280 25.57 -10.67 12.48
N ALA A 281 25.67 -9.36 12.73
CA ALA A 281 26.75 -8.82 13.53
C ALA A 281 26.66 -9.49 14.90
N ALA A 282 27.50 -10.49 15.13
CA ALA A 282 27.73 -11.09 16.42
C ALA A 282 28.41 -10.05 17.31
N ALA A 283 27.62 -9.12 17.85
CA ALA A 283 28.06 -8.09 18.79
C ALA A 283 26.97 -7.78 19.85
N ALA A 284 26.15 -8.78 20.18
CA ALA A 284 25.22 -8.72 21.33
C ALA A 284 25.45 -9.86 22.35
N ALA A 285 26.50 -10.66 22.20
CA ALA A 285 26.87 -11.74 23.12
C ALA A 285 28.05 -11.36 24.06
N ALA A 286 28.27 -10.07 24.30
CA ALA A 286 29.30 -9.55 25.21
C ALA A 286 28.73 -8.59 26.28
N ALA A 287 27.45 -8.72 26.60
CA ALA A 287 26.89 -8.20 27.84
C ALA A 287 26.54 -9.40 28.72
N GLY A 288 27.42 -9.68 29.68
CA GLY A 288 27.31 -10.83 30.56
C GLY A 288 26.01 -10.83 31.36
N VAL A 289 25.26 -11.92 31.23
CA VAL A 289 24.39 -12.41 32.29
C VAL A 289 24.81 -13.85 32.52
N ALA A 290 25.51 -14.06 33.63
CA ALA A 290 25.86 -15.37 34.12
C ALA A 290 24.59 -16.12 34.52
N THR A 291 24.35 -17.28 33.93
CA THR A 291 23.54 -18.32 34.56
C THR A 291 24.41 -19.57 34.63
N GLY A 292 24.84 -19.91 35.85
CA GLY A 292 25.38 -21.24 36.18
C GLY A 292 24.41 -22.32 35.67
N GLY A 293 24.88 -23.40 35.06
CA GLY A 293 25.53 -24.51 35.76
C GLY A 293 24.46 -25.28 36.55
N GLY A 294 24.12 -26.54 36.32
CA GLY A 294 24.61 -27.56 35.42
C GLY A 294 23.77 -28.84 35.64
N ALA A 295 23.78 -29.67 34.61
CA ALA A 295 23.39 -31.09 34.43
C ALA A 295 22.87 -31.99 35.59
N GLY A 296 22.03 -32.94 35.15
CA GLY A 296 21.84 -34.30 35.71
C GLY A 296 20.48 -34.49 36.40
N GLY A 297 19.54 -35.34 36.00
CA GLY A 297 19.64 -36.71 35.48
C GLY A 297 19.25 -37.69 36.60
N GLY A 298 18.13 -38.42 36.46
CA GLY A 298 17.79 -39.50 37.39
C GLY A 298 16.29 -39.84 37.50
N GLU A 299 15.94 -41.06 37.09
CA GLU A 299 14.63 -41.70 37.21
C GLU A 299 14.28 -42.16 38.64
N ALA A 300 12.98 -42.46 38.81
CA ALA A 300 12.40 -43.57 39.59
C ALA A 300 12.14 -43.47 41.11
N SER A 301 10.84 -43.62 41.42
CA SER A 301 10.23 -44.44 42.50
C SER A 301 10.20 -43.90 43.94
N GLY A 302 9.12 -44.25 44.67
CA GLY A 302 9.18 -44.39 46.14
C GLY A 302 8.15 -43.63 46.98
N VAL A 303 6.92 -44.14 47.04
CA VAL A 303 6.25 -44.63 48.27
C VAL A 303 6.37 -43.82 49.60
N ARG A 304 5.19 -43.32 50.04
CA ARG A 304 4.59 -43.26 51.40
C ARG A 304 5.05 -42.25 52.50
N LYS A 305 3.98 -41.63 53.03
CA LYS A 305 3.57 -41.39 54.43
C LYS A 305 4.22 -40.26 55.25
N GLY A 306 3.35 -39.38 55.76
CA GLY A 306 3.43 -38.86 57.14
C GLY A 306 2.81 -37.48 57.35
N ALA A 307 1.65 -37.46 58.05
CA ALA A 307 1.04 -36.43 58.92
C ALA A 307 1.58 -34.99 58.95
N GLY A 308 0.80 -33.91 59.10
CA GLY A 308 -0.61 -33.73 59.47
C GLY A 308 -0.83 -32.26 59.93
N VAL A 309 -2.10 -31.90 60.15
CA VAL A 309 -2.62 -30.70 60.87
C VAL A 309 -2.40 -29.35 60.16
N GLY A 310 -3.35 -28.43 59.96
CA GLY A 310 -4.76 -28.26 60.30
C GLY A 310 -5.20 -26.81 59.95
N ALA A 311 -6.49 -26.51 60.13
CA ALA A 311 -7.16 -25.19 60.04
C ALA A 311 -7.26 -24.56 58.63
N ASP A 312 -8.30 -23.82 58.24
CA ASP A 312 -9.65 -23.51 58.71
C ASP A 312 -10.29 -22.77 57.51
N ALA A 313 -11.53 -23.09 57.14
CA ALA A 313 -12.17 -22.58 55.93
C ALA A 313 -13.38 -21.71 56.29
N GLY A 314 -13.15 -20.39 56.32
CA GLY A 314 -14.17 -19.36 56.45
C GLY A 314 -14.88 -19.10 55.12
N ARG A 315 -16.22 -19.12 55.19
CA ARG A 315 -17.22 -18.90 54.14
C ARG A 315 -17.31 -17.46 53.65
N GLY A 316 -17.88 -17.29 52.46
CA GLY A 316 -18.65 -16.10 52.02
C GLY A 316 -18.42 -15.80 50.55
N GLY A 317 -19.40 -15.54 49.70
CA GLY A 317 -20.84 -15.39 49.85
C GLY A 317 -21.42 -15.09 48.46
N SER A 318 -22.61 -15.60 48.18
CA SER A 318 -23.37 -15.41 46.94
C SER A 318 -24.55 -14.46 47.17
N GLY A 319 -24.98 -13.77 46.10
CA GLY A 319 -26.41 -13.51 45.86
C GLY A 319 -26.93 -12.09 46.04
N ARG A 320 -26.98 -11.37 44.90
CA ARG A 320 -28.08 -10.54 44.33
C ARG A 320 -29.23 -10.09 45.26
N GLN A 321 -29.61 -8.80 45.14
CA GLN A 321 -30.88 -8.32 44.53
C GLN A 321 -30.98 -6.77 44.59
N ALA A 322 -31.58 -6.17 43.56
CA ALA A 322 -31.92 -4.74 43.39
C ALA A 322 -33.37 -4.47 43.88
N PRO A 323 -34.03 -3.32 43.56
CA PRO A 323 -33.69 -1.89 43.64
C PRO A 323 -34.72 -1.12 44.53
N GLY A 324 -34.56 0.20 44.71
CA GLY A 324 -35.62 1.06 45.26
C GLY A 324 -35.22 2.53 45.40
N ASP A 325 -35.99 3.38 44.71
CA ASP A 325 -36.24 4.83 44.80
C ASP A 325 -35.11 5.86 44.68
#